data_AF-L7QRN8-F1
#
_entry.id   AF-L7QRN8-F1
#
_cell.length_a   1.000
_cell.length_b   1.000
_cell.length_c   1.000
_cell.angle_alpha   90.00
_cell.angle_beta   90.00
_cell.angle_gamma   90.00
#
_symmetry.space_group_name_H-M   'P 1'
#
loop_
_entity.id
_entity.type
_entity.pdbx_description
1 polymer ?
#
loop_
_entity_poly.entity_id
_entity_poly.type
_entity_poly.pdbx_seq_one_letter_code
_entity_poly.pdbx_strand_id
1 'polypeptide(L)'
;VQGKDVLQLYHPDDLGYLRQIYETIVKEGGHSRSRPYRFMAQNGDYVKLETEWSSFINPWSKKLEFVIGKHHVVEGPHNPDVFQTPTLEKKIPDVEKIKAQGLRESIVRIMNEVLTKPAEAAKQQMTKRCQDLASFMETLMEEQPKVEEELRLEIQEPENSYYERDSVMLGGISPHHDYNDSKSSTMTPLS
;
A
#
# COMPACT_ATOMS: atom_id res chain seq x y z
N VAL A 1 -20.18 -9.01 13.21
CA VAL A 1 -20.75 -8.92 11.85
C VAL A 1 -19.60 -8.74 10.87
N GLN A 2 -19.20 -9.80 10.16
CA GLN A 2 -18.23 -9.70 9.06
C GLN A 2 -18.99 -9.81 7.74
N GLY A 3 -18.57 -9.05 6.72
CA GLY A 3 -19.12 -9.17 5.36
C GLY A 3 -20.45 -8.43 5.09
N LYS A 4 -20.96 -7.60 6.01
CA LYS A 4 -22.09 -6.70 5.72
C LYS A 4 -21.59 -5.31 5.31
N ASP A 5 -22.31 -4.68 4.39
CA ASP A 5 -22.07 -3.29 4.01
C ASP A 5 -22.48 -2.34 5.13
N VAL A 6 -21.51 -1.61 5.69
CA VAL A 6 -21.73 -0.64 6.77
C VAL A 6 -22.61 0.52 6.33
N LEU A 7 -22.61 0.88 5.05
CA LEU A 7 -23.40 2.00 4.53
C LEU A 7 -24.91 1.75 4.60
N GLN A 8 -25.32 0.48 4.71
CA GLN A 8 -26.72 0.08 4.89
C GLN A 8 -27.20 0.30 6.33
N LEU A 9 -26.28 0.35 7.29
CA LEU A 9 -26.60 0.54 8.71
C LEU A 9 -26.78 2.01 9.08
N TYR A 10 -26.33 2.93 8.23
CA TYR A 10 -26.56 4.36 8.44
C TYR A 10 -27.99 4.76 8.10
N HIS A 11 -28.54 5.67 8.90
CA HIS A 11 -29.83 6.27 8.61
C HIS A 11 -29.77 7.10 7.32
N PRO A 12 -30.77 7.00 6.41
CA PRO A 12 -30.78 7.72 5.13
C PRO A 12 -30.53 9.23 5.22
N ASP A 13 -31.17 9.92 6.17
CA ASP A 13 -30.97 11.37 6.36
C ASP A 13 -29.54 11.75 6.75
N ASP A 14 -28.84 10.86 7.45
CA ASP A 14 -27.50 11.13 7.99
C ASP A 14 -26.40 10.87 6.95
N LEU A 15 -26.72 10.17 5.85
CA LEU A 15 -25.77 9.85 4.77
C LEU A 15 -25.12 11.09 4.14
N GLY A 16 -25.85 12.21 4.07
CA GLY A 16 -25.30 13.46 3.56
C GLY A 16 -24.14 13.98 4.42
N TYR A 17 -24.28 13.90 5.74
CA TYR A 17 -23.23 14.27 6.69
C TYR A 17 -22.09 13.25 6.69
N LEU A 18 -22.42 11.95 6.73
CA LEU A 18 -21.42 10.88 6.71
C LEU A 18 -20.56 10.94 5.45
N ARG A 19 -21.12 11.32 4.30
CA ARG A 19 -20.34 11.57 3.07
C ARG A 19 -19.23 12.60 3.29
N GLN A 20 -19.52 13.69 4.00
CA GLN A 20 -18.51 14.71 4.32
C GLN A 20 -17.44 14.14 5.25
N ILE A 21 -17.81 13.33 6.23
CA ILE A 21 -16.85 12.64 7.10
C ILE A 21 -15.93 11.74 6.27
N TYR A 22 -16.48 10.89 5.39
CA TYR A 22 -15.66 10.02 4.54
C TYR A 22 -14.74 10.82 3.63
N GLU A 23 -15.18 11.97 3.12
CA GLU A 23 -14.32 12.88 2.36
C GLU A 23 -13.16 13.41 3.22
N THR A 24 -13.41 13.78 4.48
CA THR A 24 -12.36 14.18 5.41
C THR A 24 -11.41 13.03 5.75
N ILE A 25 -11.93 11.83 6.02
CA ILE A 25 -11.10 10.65 6.33
C ILE A 25 -10.15 10.35 5.18
N VAL A 26 -10.63 10.42 3.94
CA VAL A 26 -9.79 10.19 2.79
C VAL A 26 -8.81 11.35 2.60
N LYS A 27 -9.19 12.61 2.80
CA LYS A 27 -8.23 13.72 2.65
C LYS A 27 -7.17 13.78 3.74
N GLU A 28 -7.52 13.48 4.99
CA GLU A 28 -6.70 13.76 6.17
C GLU A 28 -6.15 12.51 6.86
N GLY A 29 -6.60 11.31 6.47
CA GLY A 29 -6.21 10.04 7.11
C GLY A 29 -7.02 9.72 8.37
N GLY A 30 -8.04 10.52 8.70
CA GLY A 30 -8.88 10.33 9.85
C GLY A 30 -9.87 11.47 10.04
N HIS A 31 -10.69 11.37 11.08
CA HIS A 31 -11.56 12.43 11.54
C HIS A 31 -11.66 12.33 13.05
N SER A 32 -11.58 13.47 13.75
CA SER A 32 -11.81 13.51 15.19
C SER A 32 -13.25 13.10 15.52
N ARG A 33 -13.61 13.14 16.81
CA ARG A 33 -14.93 12.74 17.28
C ARG A 33 -16.04 13.44 16.47
N SER A 34 -16.83 12.64 15.75
CA SER A 34 -17.95 13.11 14.94
C SER A 34 -19.09 13.65 15.79
N ARG A 35 -20.02 14.38 15.17
CA ARG A 35 -21.32 14.63 15.79
C ARG A 35 -22.12 13.32 15.91
N PRO A 36 -23.07 13.23 16.85
CA PRO A 36 -23.95 12.06 16.96
C PRO A 36 -24.70 11.79 15.66
N TYR A 37 -24.68 10.55 15.19
CA TYR A 37 -25.45 10.09 14.03
C TYR A 37 -26.12 8.75 14.32
N ARG A 38 -27.16 8.39 13.56
CA ARG A 38 -27.96 7.18 13.79
C ARG A 38 -27.36 5.97 13.07
N PHE A 39 -27.24 4.87 13.81
CA PHE A 39 -26.72 3.59 13.34
C PHE A 39 -27.70 2.47 13.70
N MET A 40 -28.02 1.62 12.73
CA MET A 40 -29.01 0.57 12.88
C MET A 40 -28.47 -0.58 13.73
N ALA A 41 -29.22 -0.94 14.77
CA ALA A 41 -29.00 -2.12 15.59
C ALA A 41 -29.69 -3.35 14.96
N GLN A 42 -29.39 -4.54 15.48
CA GLN A 42 -29.89 -5.81 14.94
C GLN A 42 -31.42 -5.92 14.98
N ASN A 43 -32.06 -5.33 15.99
CA ASN A 43 -33.52 -5.28 16.12
C ASN A 43 -34.21 -4.30 15.14
N GLY A 44 -33.46 -3.56 14.33
CA GLY A 44 -33.97 -2.59 13.36
C GLY A 44 -34.15 -1.17 13.91
N ASP A 45 -33.97 -0.98 15.21
CA ASP A 45 -33.95 0.35 15.82
C ASP A 45 -32.61 1.05 15.62
N TYR A 46 -32.59 2.37 15.80
CA TYR A 46 -31.38 3.16 15.66
C TYR A 46 -30.79 3.53 17.03
N VAL A 47 -29.47 3.41 17.13
CA VAL A 47 -28.67 3.95 18.24
C VAL A 47 -27.94 5.20 17.77
N LYS A 48 -27.71 6.17 18.66
CA LYS A 48 -26.89 7.35 18.33
C LYS A 48 -25.45 7.11 18.73
N LEU A 49 -24.54 7.28 17.78
CA LEU A 49 -23.11 7.05 17.94
C LEU A 49 -22.32 8.34 17.69
N GLU A 50 -21.30 8.56 18.52
CA GLU A 50 -20.17 9.42 18.21
C GLU A 50 -18.97 8.54 17.85
N THR A 51 -18.28 8.88 16.77
CA THR A 51 -17.20 8.03 16.27
C THR A 51 -15.94 8.84 16.06
N GLU A 52 -14.83 8.32 16.56
CA GLU A 52 -13.49 8.74 16.18
C GLU A 52 -13.04 7.87 15.02
N TRP A 53 -12.57 8.49 13.94
CA TRP A 53 -12.23 7.80 12.71
C TRP A 53 -10.74 7.83 12.46
N SER A 54 -10.18 6.69 12.09
CA SER A 54 -8.81 6.55 11.61
C SER A 54 -8.81 5.72 10.34
N SER A 55 -7.80 5.92 9.49
CA SER A 55 -7.65 5.11 8.29
C SER A 55 -6.22 4.67 8.09
N PHE A 56 -6.06 3.59 7.32
CA PHE A 56 -4.77 3.15 6.85
C PHE A 56 -4.73 3.22 5.33
N ILE A 57 -3.70 3.90 4.83
CA ILE A 57 -3.44 4.04 3.41
C ILE A 57 -2.16 3.30 3.10
N ASN A 58 -2.22 2.45 2.09
CA ASN A 58 -1.06 1.68 1.64
C ASN A 58 0.03 2.64 1.13
N PRO A 59 1.25 2.60 1.68
CA PRO A 59 2.30 3.56 1.31
C PRO A 59 2.83 3.34 -0.12
N TRP A 60 2.63 2.17 -0.72
CA TRP A 60 3.03 1.84 -2.09
C TRP A 60 1.94 2.15 -3.11
N SER A 61 0.74 1.56 -2.93
CA SER A 61 -0.36 1.74 -3.88
C SER A 61 -1.07 3.09 -3.74
N LYS A 62 -0.86 3.79 -2.61
CA LYS A 62 -1.54 5.04 -2.22
C LYS A 62 -3.07 4.91 -2.12
N LYS A 63 -3.58 3.68 -2.04
CA LYS A 63 -5.01 3.39 -1.88
C LYS A 63 -5.37 3.22 -0.40
N LEU A 64 -6.60 3.63 -0.07
CA LEU A 64 -7.21 3.34 1.23
C LEU A 64 -7.43 1.82 1.36
N GLU A 65 -6.86 1.21 2.39
CA GLU A 65 -7.01 -0.22 2.66
C GLU A 65 -8.18 -0.46 3.62
N PHE A 66 -8.23 0.30 4.72
CA PHE A 66 -9.29 0.19 5.70
C PHE A 66 -9.54 1.49 6.47
N VAL A 67 -10.77 1.62 6.97
CA VAL A 67 -11.20 2.67 7.89
C VAL A 67 -11.62 2.00 9.19
N ILE A 68 -11.14 2.53 10.32
CA ILE A 68 -11.48 2.08 11.66
C ILE A 68 -12.29 3.19 12.33
N GLY A 69 -13.49 2.83 12.78
CA GLY A 69 -14.33 3.68 13.62
C GLY A 69 -14.30 3.21 15.06
N LYS A 70 -13.91 4.08 15.99
CA LYS A 70 -14.05 3.87 17.43
C LYS A 70 -15.35 4.52 17.90
N HIS A 71 -16.38 3.70 18.04
CA HIS A 71 -17.75 4.13 18.33
C HIS A 71 -18.00 4.28 19.83
N HIS A 72 -18.71 5.34 20.20
CA HIS A 72 -19.23 5.59 21.54
C HIS A 72 -20.75 5.77 21.46
N VAL A 73 -21.49 4.99 22.25
CA VAL A 73 -22.96 5.10 22.31
C VAL A 73 -23.34 6.33 23.12
N VAL A 74 -24.05 7.26 22.48
CA VAL A 74 -24.58 8.46 23.14
C VAL A 74 -26.02 8.24 23.60
N GLU A 75 -26.82 7.56 22.78
CA GLU A 75 -28.22 7.26 23.07
C GLU A 75 -28.54 5.83 22.63
N GLY A 76 -29.19 5.08 23.51
CA GLY A 76 -29.64 3.72 23.24
C GLY A 76 -30.82 3.67 22.26
N PRO A 77 -31.19 2.47 21.79
CA PRO A 77 -32.35 2.29 20.92
C PRO A 77 -33.66 2.45 21.69
N HIS A 78 -34.75 2.69 20.97
CA HIS A 78 -36.09 2.80 21.58
C HIS A 78 -36.51 1.49 22.25
N ASN A 79 -36.29 0.38 21.57
CA ASN A 79 -36.39 -0.95 22.13
C ASN A 79 -35.05 -1.38 22.76
N PRO A 80 -34.99 -1.60 24.10
CA PRO A 80 -33.76 -2.01 24.76
C PRO A 80 -33.30 -3.42 24.39
N ASP A 81 -34.19 -4.29 23.88
CA ASP A 81 -33.80 -5.62 23.40
C ASP A 81 -33.21 -5.54 21.98
N VAL A 82 -31.89 -5.39 21.91
CA VAL A 82 -31.13 -5.33 20.66
C VAL A 82 -30.95 -6.67 19.97
N PHE A 83 -31.25 -7.80 20.63
CA PHE A 83 -31.09 -9.14 20.07
C PHE A 83 -32.36 -9.67 19.42
N GLN A 84 -33.48 -8.97 19.60
CA GLN A 84 -34.74 -9.30 18.98
C GLN A 84 -34.61 -9.37 17.45
N THR A 85 -35.35 -10.30 16.84
CA THR A 85 -35.46 -10.37 15.38
C THR A 85 -36.20 -9.14 14.86
N PRO A 86 -35.67 -8.44 13.85
CA PRO A 86 -36.31 -7.23 13.33
C PRO A 86 -37.72 -7.54 12.82
N THR A 87 -38.69 -6.76 13.28
CA THR A 87 -40.08 -6.85 12.80
C THR A 87 -40.17 -6.11 11.47
N LEU A 88 -40.85 -6.70 10.48
CA LEU A 88 -40.96 -6.26 9.07
C LEU A 88 -40.68 -4.77 8.85
N GLU A 89 -39.63 -4.49 8.05
CA GLU A 89 -39.10 -3.17 7.73
C GLU A 89 -40.20 -2.14 7.45
N LYS A 90 -40.14 -0.99 8.12
CA LYS A 90 -40.96 0.18 7.76
C LYS A 90 -40.62 0.54 6.31
N LYS A 91 -41.60 0.43 5.41
CA LYS A 91 -41.41 0.75 3.99
C LYS A 91 -41.01 2.22 3.84
N ILE A 92 -39.73 2.46 3.57
CA ILE A 92 -39.21 3.77 3.17
C ILE A 92 -39.76 4.08 1.76
N PRO A 93 -40.22 5.32 1.48
CA PRO A 93 -40.66 5.68 0.14
C PRO A 93 -39.56 5.48 -0.91
N ASP A 94 -39.92 5.00 -2.10
CA ASP A 94 -38.95 4.66 -3.15
C ASP A 94 -38.02 5.83 -3.55
N VAL A 95 -38.52 7.06 -3.49
CA VAL A 95 -37.73 8.28 -3.78
C VAL A 95 -36.58 8.46 -2.79
N GLU A 96 -36.84 8.26 -1.49
CA GLU A 96 -35.82 8.37 -0.44
C GLU A 96 -34.80 7.23 -0.55
N LYS A 97 -35.26 6.05 -0.93
CA LYS A 97 -34.40 4.89 -1.17
C LYS A 97 -33.41 5.14 -2.32
N ILE A 98 -33.87 5.71 -3.44
CA ILE A 98 -33.01 6.06 -4.59
C ILE A 98 -31.98 7.12 -4.17
N LYS A 99 -32.40 8.16 -3.45
CA LYS A 99 -31.50 9.22 -2.97
C LYS A 99 -30.44 8.66 -2.01
N ALA A 100 -30.85 7.82 -1.06
CA ALA A 100 -29.94 7.16 -0.13
C ALA A 100 -28.93 6.29 -0.88
N GLN A 101 -29.38 5.52 -1.88
CA GLN A 101 -28.51 4.69 -2.70
C GLN A 101 -27.45 5.52 -3.45
N GLY A 102 -27.84 6.63 -4.07
CA GLY A 102 -26.90 7.53 -4.75
C GLY A 102 -25.87 8.16 -3.79
N LEU A 103 -26.25 8.44 -2.54
CA LEU A 103 -25.31 8.90 -1.52
C LEU A 103 -24.32 7.80 -1.12
N ARG A 104 -24.78 6.56 -0.96
CA ARG A 104 -23.92 5.42 -0.64
C ARG A 104 -22.89 5.17 -1.74
N GLU A 105 -23.32 5.17 -3.00
CA GLU A 105 -22.42 5.03 -4.15
C GLU A 105 -21.39 6.16 -4.23
N SER A 106 -21.81 7.40 -3.93
CA SER A 106 -20.90 8.54 -3.85
C SER A 106 -19.84 8.35 -2.75
N ILE A 107 -20.21 7.81 -1.58
CA ILE A 107 -19.26 7.50 -0.50
C ILE A 107 -18.25 6.44 -0.95
N VAL A 108 -18.72 5.37 -1.59
CA VAL A 108 -17.84 4.32 -2.15
C VAL A 108 -16.86 4.91 -3.16
N ARG A 109 -17.33 5.80 -4.04
CA ARG A 109 -16.47 6.48 -5.01
C ARG A 109 -15.38 7.32 -4.34
N ILE A 110 -15.75 8.13 -3.33
CA ILE A 110 -14.81 8.97 -2.58
C ILE A 110 -13.69 8.12 -1.95
N MET A 111 -14.03 6.96 -1.37
CA MET A 111 -13.06 6.05 -0.77
C MET A 111 -12.08 5.43 -1.78
N ASN A 112 -12.48 5.32 -3.06
CA ASN A 112 -11.67 4.71 -4.11
C ASN A 112 -10.83 5.71 -4.91
N GLU A 113 -11.29 6.93 -5.10
CA GLU A 113 -10.70 7.88 -6.06
C GLU A 113 -9.78 8.93 -5.43
N VAL A 114 -9.97 9.31 -4.17
CA VAL A 114 -9.28 10.48 -3.59
C VAL A 114 -7.96 10.05 -2.94
N LEU A 115 -6.85 10.64 -3.40
CA LEU A 115 -5.55 10.50 -2.73
C LEU A 115 -5.53 11.33 -1.44
N THR A 116 -4.90 10.79 -0.43
CA THR A 116 -4.88 11.38 0.92
C THR A 116 -3.68 12.34 1.05
N LYS A 117 -3.80 13.45 1.80
CA LYS A 117 -2.68 14.35 2.07
C LYS A 117 -1.48 13.62 2.71
N PRO A 118 -1.68 12.68 3.67
CA PRO A 118 -0.57 11.87 4.18
C PRO A 118 0.14 11.03 3.09
N ALA A 119 -0.61 10.50 2.12
CA ALA A 119 -0.04 9.73 1.01
C ALA A 119 0.84 10.59 0.09
N GLU A 120 0.41 11.84 -0.17
CA GLU A 120 1.19 12.83 -0.92
C GLU A 120 2.46 13.25 -0.19
N ALA A 121 2.38 13.53 1.11
CA ALA A 121 3.54 13.87 1.94
C ALA A 121 4.57 12.72 1.98
N ALA A 122 4.10 11.48 2.15
CA ALA A 122 4.96 10.30 2.10
C ALA A 122 5.64 10.12 0.73
N LYS A 123 4.95 10.44 -0.37
CA LYS A 123 5.54 10.43 -1.72
C LYS A 123 6.67 11.45 -1.83
N GLN A 124 6.44 12.69 -1.38
CA GLN A 124 7.46 13.74 -1.41
C GLN A 124 8.69 13.37 -0.58
N GLN A 125 8.49 12.82 0.63
CA GLN A 125 9.59 12.36 1.48
C GLN A 125 10.42 11.25 0.81
N MET A 126 9.76 10.29 0.15
CA MET A 126 10.44 9.22 -0.55
C MET A 126 11.24 9.77 -1.74
N THR A 127 10.67 10.67 -2.54
CA THR A 127 11.39 11.33 -3.64
C THR A 127 12.62 12.07 -3.14
N LYS A 128 12.48 12.83 -2.04
CA LYS A 128 13.60 13.56 -1.44
C LYS A 128 14.72 12.61 -1.00
N ARG A 129 14.38 11.52 -0.31
CA ARG A 129 15.38 10.52 0.13
C ARG A 129 16.10 9.87 -1.05
N CYS A 130 15.41 9.58 -2.15
CA CYS A 130 16.04 9.06 -3.35
C CYS A 130 16.98 10.08 -3.99
N GLN A 131 16.61 11.37 -4.01
CA GLN A 131 17.49 12.45 -4.49
C GLN A 131 18.73 12.62 -3.60
N ASP A 132 18.54 12.65 -2.28
CA ASP A 132 19.65 12.76 -1.31
C ASP A 132 20.64 11.60 -1.48
N LEU A 133 20.13 10.37 -1.67
CA LEU A 133 20.95 9.19 -1.93
C LEU A 133 21.70 9.29 -3.27
N ALA A 134 21.02 9.72 -4.34
CA ALA A 134 21.65 9.88 -5.65
C ALA A 134 22.78 10.91 -5.62
N SER A 135 22.54 12.06 -4.98
CA SER A 135 23.56 13.09 -4.79
C SER A 135 24.76 12.58 -3.98
N PHE A 136 24.52 11.80 -2.93
CA PHE A 136 25.60 11.20 -2.15
C PHE A 136 26.42 10.19 -2.97
N MET A 137 25.76 9.34 -3.77
CA MET A 137 26.45 8.40 -4.67
C MET A 137 27.26 9.14 -5.75
N GLU A 138 26.74 10.25 -6.27
CA GLU A 138 27.45 11.10 -7.23
C GLU A 138 28.73 11.69 -6.61
N THR A 139 28.65 12.24 -5.38
CA THR A 139 29.85 12.71 -4.66
C THR A 139 30.89 11.62 -4.47
N LEU A 140 30.47 10.40 -4.10
CA LEU A 140 31.40 9.26 -3.94
C LEU A 140 32.04 8.80 -5.25
N MET A 141 31.35 8.97 -6.38
CA MET A 141 31.90 8.67 -7.70
C MET A 141 32.87 9.76 -8.19
N GLU A 142 32.63 11.02 -7.84
CA GLU A 142 33.52 12.14 -8.12
C GLU A 142 34.78 12.14 -7.21
N GLU A 143 34.67 11.64 -5.97
CA GLU A 143 35.78 11.51 -5.02
C GLU A 143 36.69 10.29 -5.26
N GLN A 144 36.49 9.49 -6.32
CA GLN A 144 37.48 8.47 -6.66
C GLN A 144 38.84 9.12 -6.93
N PRO A 145 39.93 8.65 -6.29
CA PRO A 145 41.24 9.23 -6.53
C PRO A 145 41.58 9.04 -8.00
N LYS A 146 42.04 10.13 -8.64
CA LYS A 146 42.72 10.05 -9.93
C LYS A 146 43.82 9.00 -9.78
N VAL A 147 43.69 7.87 -10.48
CA VAL A 147 44.79 6.94 -10.71
C VAL A 147 45.71 7.61 -11.74
N GLU A 148 46.38 8.67 -11.32
CA GLU A 148 47.54 9.23 -12.00
C GLU A 148 48.67 9.21 -10.97
N GLU A 149 49.72 8.46 -11.32
CA GLU A 149 51.05 8.49 -10.71
C GLU A 149 51.23 7.86 -9.32
N GLU A 150 51.22 6.52 -9.21
CA GLU A 150 52.20 5.75 -8.40
C GLU A 150 51.88 4.24 -8.34
N LEU A 151 51.90 3.57 -9.49
CA LEU A 151 52.15 2.12 -9.51
C LEU A 151 53.22 1.81 -10.55
N ARG A 152 54.34 2.54 -10.48
CA ARG A 152 55.61 2.02 -10.99
C ARG A 152 56.19 1.12 -9.91
N LEU A 153 55.65 -0.09 -9.79
CA LEU A 153 56.36 -1.16 -9.11
C LEU A 153 57.58 -1.49 -9.99
N GLU A 154 58.70 -0.81 -9.74
CA GLU A 154 60.01 -1.28 -10.20
C GLU A 154 60.32 -2.58 -9.46
N ILE A 155 59.91 -3.70 -10.05
CA ILE A 155 60.43 -5.01 -9.66
C ILE A 155 61.85 -5.05 -10.19
N GLN A 156 62.81 -4.69 -9.34
CA GLN A 156 64.22 -4.95 -9.57
C GLN A 156 64.53 -6.43 -9.28
N GLU A 157 65.41 -6.96 -10.14
CA GLU A 157 66.20 -8.19 -10.05
C GLU A 157 65.71 -9.45 -10.78
N PRO A 158 66.63 -10.34 -11.25
CA PRO A 158 68.02 -10.15 -11.69
C PRO A 158 68.27 -10.75 -13.09
N GLU A 159 69.40 -10.39 -13.70
CA GLU A 159 69.88 -10.97 -14.96
C GLU A 159 70.01 -12.50 -14.88
N ASN A 160 69.34 -13.24 -15.77
CA ASN A 160 69.89 -14.49 -16.30
C ASN A 160 69.22 -14.93 -17.62
N SER A 161 70.00 -14.76 -18.68
CA SER A 161 70.16 -15.61 -19.87
C SER A 161 68.94 -16.17 -20.61
N TYR A 162 68.82 -15.71 -21.86
CA TYR A 162 68.55 -16.47 -23.09
C TYR A 162 67.27 -17.33 -23.12
N TYR A 163 66.28 -16.93 -23.93
CA TYR A 163 65.77 -17.71 -25.08
C TYR A 163 64.62 -16.92 -25.76
N GLU A 164 64.94 -16.49 -26.98
CA GLU A 164 64.11 -16.41 -28.19
C GLU A 164 62.68 -15.79 -28.19
N ARG A 165 62.53 -14.79 -29.06
CA ARG A 165 61.28 -14.16 -29.51
C ARG A 165 60.30 -15.22 -30.07
N ASP A 166 59.00 -15.06 -29.80
CA ASP A 166 58.04 -15.03 -30.91
C ASP A 166 56.77 -14.25 -30.57
N SER A 167 56.34 -13.40 -31.49
CA SER A 167 55.23 -12.45 -31.34
C SER A 167 53.98 -13.02 -32.00
N VAL A 168 52.82 -13.09 -31.32
CA VAL A 168 51.52 -13.12 -32.02
C VAL A 168 50.43 -12.42 -31.21
N MET A 169 49.99 -11.27 -31.71
CA MET A 169 48.73 -10.64 -31.35
C MET A 169 47.59 -11.41 -32.01
N LEU A 170 46.81 -12.17 -31.25
CA LEU A 170 45.53 -12.71 -31.70
C LEU A 170 44.45 -12.35 -30.69
N GLY A 171 43.62 -11.39 -31.09
CA GLY A 171 42.42 -11.01 -30.36
C GLY A 171 41.35 -12.10 -30.44
N GLY A 172 40.50 -12.09 -29.40
CA GLY A 172 39.12 -12.54 -29.44
C GLY A 172 38.91 -14.04 -29.38
N ILE A 173 38.39 -14.54 -28.26
CA ILE A 173 37.05 -15.15 -28.17
C ILE A 173 36.76 -15.51 -26.71
N SER A 174 35.64 -15.01 -26.17
CA SER A 174 35.01 -15.55 -24.96
C SER A 174 34.61 -17.00 -25.17
N PRO A 175 34.77 -17.85 -24.15
CA PRO A 175 33.87 -19.00 -24.01
C PRO A 175 33.40 -19.13 -22.57
N HIS A 176 32.13 -18.79 -22.33
CA HIS A 176 31.34 -19.44 -21.29
C HIS A 176 31.51 -20.96 -21.47
N HIS A 177 32.04 -21.63 -20.46
CA HIS A 177 32.27 -23.07 -20.48
C HIS A 177 31.10 -23.75 -19.76
N ASP A 178 30.05 -24.09 -20.51
CA ASP A 178 29.05 -25.06 -20.04
C ASP A 178 29.63 -26.46 -20.22
N TYR A 179 29.96 -27.11 -19.09
CA TYR A 179 30.44 -28.48 -19.06
C TYR A 179 29.29 -29.45 -19.32
N ASN A 180 29.41 -30.20 -20.42
CA ASN A 180 28.48 -31.22 -20.86
C ASN A 180 28.91 -32.62 -20.38
N ASP A 181 27.92 -33.50 -20.31
CA ASP A 181 27.98 -34.98 -20.35
C ASP A 181 28.53 -35.77 -19.14
N SER A 182 27.59 -36.34 -18.39
CA SER A 182 27.76 -37.66 -17.77
C SER A 182 26.53 -38.52 -18.07
N LYS A 183 26.61 -39.30 -19.15
CA LYS A 183 25.67 -40.39 -19.42
C LYS A 183 26.02 -41.60 -18.54
N SER A 184 25.11 -42.00 -17.67
CA SER A 184 25.06 -43.38 -17.17
C SER A 184 23.62 -43.87 -17.29
N SER A 185 23.43 -44.88 -18.13
CA SER A 185 22.14 -45.53 -18.38
C SER A 185 22.14 -46.90 -17.73
N THR A 186 21.18 -47.21 -16.87
CA THR A 186 20.66 -48.58 -16.74
C THR A 186 19.20 -48.54 -16.28
N MET A 187 18.33 -49.04 -17.15
CA MET A 187 16.90 -49.38 -16.96
C MET A 187 16.81 -50.57 -15.97
N THR A 188 15.84 -50.73 -15.06
CA THR A 188 14.48 -51.34 -15.21
C THR A 188 14.03 -51.82 -13.77
N PRO A 189 12.80 -52.31 -13.49
CA PRO A 189 11.42 -51.80 -13.66
C PRO A 189 10.63 -51.66 -12.33
N LEU A 190 9.35 -51.26 -12.45
CA LEU A 190 8.31 -51.12 -11.43
C LEU A 190 7.90 -52.42 -10.72
N SER A 191 7.53 -52.29 -9.44
CA SER A 191 6.50 -53.05 -8.72
C SER A 191 5.81 -52.12 -7.73
#